data_AF-A0A4P5X7C4-F1
#
_entry.id   AF-A0A4P5X7C4-F1
#
_cell.length_a   1.000
_cell.length_b   1.000
_cell.length_c   1.000
_cell.angle_alpha   90.00
_cell.angle_beta   90.00
_cell.angle_gamma   90.00
#
_symmetry.space_group_name_H-M   'P 1'
#
loop_
_entity.id
_entity.type
_entity.pdbx_description
1 polymer ?
#
loop_
_entity_poly.entity_id
_entity_poly.type
_entity_poly.pdbx_seq_one_letter_code
_entity_poly.pdbx_strand_id
1 'polypeptide(L)'
;MQCLRHIALLAITSLAFAGCNKSSDVAPAAMPGMDVPASWGEAKRDFIENREGAPDATIKSILDAEVTRYKGFTPSVELESIAETTAILLLDATDLRRGKEAAAGLTPDAQLAAMPPDKLRILLEVRRNGPVFVVRTREFDIADEQPATGG
;
A
#
# COMPACT_ATOMS: atom_id res chain seq x y z
N MET A 1 -3.43 -63.13 39.27
CA MET A 1 -2.19 -63.57 38.59
C MET A 1 -1.81 -62.51 37.55
N GLN A 2 -0.51 -62.23 37.50
CA GLN A 2 0.29 -61.63 36.42
C GLN A 2 0.08 -60.16 35.98
N CYS A 3 1.16 -59.41 36.22
CA CYS A 3 1.58 -58.12 35.68
C CYS A 3 2.28 -58.26 34.31
N LEU A 4 2.28 -57.20 33.48
CA LEU A 4 3.44 -56.50 32.84
C LEU A 4 2.96 -55.72 31.60
N ARG A 5 3.09 -54.38 31.59
CA ARG A 5 4.12 -53.56 30.89
C ARG A 5 4.06 -53.72 29.35
N HIS A 6 3.85 -52.68 28.55
CA HIS A 6 4.84 -51.66 28.18
C HIS A 6 4.24 -50.27 27.86
N ILE A 7 5.08 -49.26 28.09
CA ILE A 7 4.87 -47.80 27.93
C ILE A 7 5.46 -47.35 26.56
N ALA A 8 4.97 -46.18 26.12
CA ALA A 8 5.52 -45.22 25.14
C ALA A 8 4.96 -45.36 23.70
N LEU A 9 4.56 -44.30 22.98
CA LEU A 9 5.06 -42.92 22.95
C LEU A 9 3.95 -41.92 22.52
N LEU A 10 4.18 -40.65 22.87
CA LEU A 10 3.39 -39.46 22.55
C LEU A 10 3.14 -39.22 21.06
N ALA A 11 1.95 -38.68 20.74
CA ALA A 11 1.81 -37.58 19.79
C ALA A 11 0.77 -36.58 20.33
N ILE A 12 1.25 -35.55 21.01
CA ILE A 12 0.51 -34.30 21.21
C ILE A 12 0.64 -33.53 19.88
N THR A 13 -0.46 -33.15 19.26
CA THR A 13 -0.61 -31.82 18.66
C THR A 13 -2.07 -31.58 18.28
N SER A 14 -2.65 -30.67 19.04
CA SER A 14 -3.85 -29.88 18.80
C SER A 14 -4.06 -29.49 17.33
N LEU A 15 -5.17 -29.93 16.73
CA LEU A 15 -5.84 -29.21 15.66
C LEU A 15 -7.25 -28.81 16.13
N ALA A 16 -7.28 -27.82 17.00
CA ALA A 16 -8.39 -26.90 17.09
C ALA A 16 -8.06 -25.74 16.15
N PHE A 17 -8.68 -25.70 14.98
CA PHE A 17 -9.18 -24.46 14.36
C PHE A 17 -10.24 -24.87 13.34
N ALA A 18 -11.48 -24.88 13.83
CA ALA A 18 -12.64 -24.63 12.99
C ALA A 18 -12.43 -23.25 12.33
N GLY A 19 -12.37 -23.24 11.00
CA GLY A 19 -12.07 -22.05 10.23
C GLY A 19 -12.21 -22.30 8.74
N CYS A 20 -13.26 -22.99 8.33
CA CYS A 20 -13.77 -22.88 6.97
C CYS A 20 -14.22 -21.43 6.77
N ASN A 21 -13.36 -20.58 6.23
CA ASN A 21 -13.82 -19.48 5.40
C ASN A 21 -13.00 -19.52 4.12
N LYS A 22 -13.65 -20.05 3.07
CA LYS A 22 -13.32 -19.73 1.69
C LYS A 22 -13.39 -18.20 1.62
N SER A 23 -12.22 -17.56 1.59
CA SER A 23 -12.09 -16.18 1.13
C SER A 23 -12.90 -16.11 -0.16
N SER A 24 -14.00 -15.36 -0.15
CA SER A 24 -14.70 -15.06 -1.37
C SER A 24 -13.73 -14.20 -2.17
N ASP A 25 -13.09 -14.78 -3.18
CA ASP A 25 -12.41 -14.05 -4.25
C ASP A 25 -13.47 -13.23 -4.98
N VAL A 26 -13.91 -12.14 -4.33
CA VAL A 26 -14.53 -11.03 -5.02
C VAL A 26 -13.39 -10.43 -5.82
N ALA A 27 -13.26 -10.88 -7.07
CA ALA A 27 -12.36 -10.28 -8.04
C ALA A 27 -12.55 -8.76 -7.94
N PRO A 28 -11.46 -7.98 -7.83
CA PRO A 28 -11.57 -6.53 -7.73
C PRO A 28 -12.41 -6.05 -8.91
N ALA A 29 -13.55 -5.39 -8.61
CA ALA A 29 -14.44 -4.89 -9.63
C ALA A 29 -13.61 -4.02 -10.59
N ALA A 30 -13.72 -4.28 -11.90
CA ALA A 30 -13.02 -3.50 -12.91
C ALA A 30 -13.41 -2.02 -12.73
N MET A 31 -12.48 -1.22 -12.20
CA MET A 31 -12.73 0.18 -11.90
C MET A 31 -12.22 1.01 -13.08
N PRO A 32 -13.09 1.63 -13.90
CA PRO A 32 -12.61 2.63 -14.84
C PRO A 32 -12.03 3.78 -14.02
N GLY A 33 -10.76 4.07 -14.27
CA GLY A 33 -9.99 5.06 -13.52
C GLY A 33 -10.41 6.46 -13.90
N MET A 34 -10.15 7.41 -13.02
CA MET A 34 -10.21 8.83 -13.37
C MET A 34 -9.23 9.14 -14.50
N ASP A 35 -9.64 9.96 -15.45
CA ASP A 35 -8.72 10.52 -16.44
C ASP A 35 -7.72 11.43 -15.74
N VAL A 36 -6.44 11.14 -15.92
CA VAL A 36 -5.34 11.96 -15.39
C VAL A 36 -4.86 12.92 -16.48
N PRO A 37 -4.27 14.07 -16.11
CA PRO A 37 -3.67 14.97 -17.07
C PRO A 37 -2.65 14.23 -17.96
N ALA A 38 -2.69 14.46 -19.27
CA ALA A 38 -1.77 13.83 -20.21
C ALA A 38 -0.29 14.10 -19.88
N SER A 39 0.00 15.21 -19.20
CA SER A 39 1.34 15.58 -18.73
C SER A 39 1.93 14.62 -17.69
N TRP A 40 1.13 13.76 -17.08
CA TRP A 40 1.61 12.75 -16.12
C TRP A 40 2.10 11.47 -16.79
N GLY A 41 1.82 11.29 -18.10
CA GLY A 41 2.19 10.10 -18.84
C GLY A 41 1.42 8.85 -18.39
N GLU A 42 1.99 7.67 -18.69
CA GLU A 42 1.44 6.39 -18.28
C GLU A 42 1.78 6.07 -16.83
N ALA A 43 0.86 5.40 -16.12
CA ALA A 43 1.13 4.95 -14.77
C ALA A 43 2.22 3.86 -14.80
N LYS A 44 3.30 4.06 -14.03
CA LYS A 44 4.34 3.04 -13.81
C LYS A 44 3.78 1.79 -13.16
N ARG A 45 2.86 2.00 -12.20
CA ARG A 45 2.18 0.95 -11.47
C ARG A 45 0.73 1.32 -11.30
N ASP A 46 -0.12 0.32 -11.47
CA ASP A 46 -1.56 0.44 -11.35
C ASP A 46 -2.10 -0.84 -10.72
N PHE A 47 -2.62 -0.72 -9.51
CA PHE A 47 -3.13 -1.86 -8.78
C PHE A 47 -4.35 -1.49 -7.97
N ILE A 48 -5.17 -2.50 -7.70
CA ILE A 48 -6.44 -2.38 -7.00
C ILE A 48 -6.40 -3.30 -5.79
N GLU A 49 -6.74 -2.75 -4.63
CA GLU A 49 -6.87 -3.48 -3.37
C GLU A 49 -8.29 -3.35 -2.84
N ASN A 50 -8.80 -4.44 -2.25
CA ASN A 50 -10.01 -4.38 -1.46
C ASN A 50 -9.64 -3.99 -0.02
N ARG A 51 -10.37 -3.05 0.57
CA ARG A 51 -10.31 -2.64 1.96
C ARG A 51 -11.63 -2.95 2.64
N GLU A 52 -11.56 -3.68 3.74
CA GLU A 52 -12.70 -3.83 4.63
C GLU A 52 -12.88 -2.52 5.41
N GLY A 53 -14.10 -1.99 5.40
CA GLY A 53 -14.46 -0.85 6.24
C GLY A 53 -15.21 -1.30 7.48
N ALA A 54 -15.13 -0.51 8.55
CA ALA A 54 -16.10 -0.60 9.64
C ALA A 54 -17.55 -0.41 9.09
N PRO A 55 -18.59 -0.86 9.81
CA PRO A 55 -19.98 -0.78 9.34
C PRO A 55 -20.45 0.64 8.95
N ASP A 56 -19.85 1.66 9.56
CA ASP A 56 -20.10 3.09 9.34
C ASP A 56 -18.98 3.79 8.54
N ALA A 57 -18.02 3.02 8.00
CA ALA A 57 -16.94 3.57 7.18
C ALA A 57 -17.51 4.28 5.95
N THR A 58 -16.87 5.39 5.61
CA THR A 58 -17.18 6.20 4.43
C THR A 58 -16.00 6.18 3.47
N ILE A 59 -16.22 6.56 2.21
CA ILE A 59 -15.13 6.74 1.24
C ILE A 59 -14.05 7.67 1.82
N LYS A 60 -14.50 8.79 2.43
CA LYS A 60 -13.60 9.74 3.07
C LYS A 60 -12.76 9.09 4.17
N SER A 61 -13.36 8.32 5.08
CA SER A 61 -12.59 7.70 6.17
C SER A 61 -11.58 6.68 5.67
N ILE A 62 -11.90 5.95 4.59
CA ILE A 62 -10.95 5.03 3.96
C ILE A 62 -9.83 5.80 3.26
N LEU A 63 -10.17 6.87 2.52
CA LEU A 63 -9.18 7.71 1.86
C LEU A 63 -8.23 8.37 2.87
N ASP A 64 -8.76 8.91 3.97
CA ASP A 64 -7.95 9.49 5.06
C ASP A 64 -7.03 8.45 5.70
N ALA A 65 -7.52 7.21 5.87
CA ALA A 65 -6.71 6.10 6.40
C ALA A 65 -5.57 5.72 5.44
N GLU A 66 -5.84 5.65 4.13
CA GLU A 66 -4.79 5.40 3.13
C GLU A 66 -3.76 6.54 3.09
N VAL A 67 -4.20 7.80 3.09
CA VAL A 67 -3.29 8.96 3.14
C VAL A 67 -2.42 8.91 4.40
N THR A 68 -3.00 8.58 5.55
CA THR A 68 -2.27 8.42 6.82
C THR A 68 -1.26 7.27 6.73
N ARG A 69 -1.65 6.15 6.13
CA ARG A 69 -0.76 5.01 5.90
C ARG A 69 0.46 5.39 5.05
N TYR A 70 0.25 6.12 3.95
CA TYR A 70 1.36 6.60 3.11
C TYR A 70 2.28 7.56 3.85
N LYS A 71 1.73 8.51 4.62
CA LYS A 71 2.52 9.40 5.49
C LYS A 71 3.32 8.65 6.56
N GLY A 72 2.86 7.46 6.97
CA GLY A 72 3.60 6.58 7.87
C GLY A 72 4.80 5.89 7.22
N PHE A 73 4.90 5.83 5.88
CA PHE A 73 6.01 5.17 5.20
C PHE A 73 7.27 6.02 5.09
N THR A 74 7.12 7.32 4.84
CA THR A 74 8.25 8.27 4.76
C THR A 74 7.78 9.67 5.15
N PRO A 75 8.61 10.46 5.85
CA PRO A 75 8.29 11.84 6.18
C PRO A 75 8.14 12.75 4.95
N SER A 76 8.65 12.34 3.78
CA SER A 76 8.57 13.11 2.53
C SER A 76 7.26 12.95 1.76
N VAL A 77 6.28 12.21 2.30
CA VAL A 77 4.94 12.18 1.69
C VAL A 77 4.24 13.51 1.92
N GLU A 78 3.97 14.22 0.83
CA GLU A 78 3.19 15.46 0.81
C GLU A 78 1.82 15.21 0.17
N LEU A 79 0.79 15.88 0.69
CA LEU A 79 -0.55 15.84 0.08
C LEU A 79 -0.65 16.98 -0.93
N GLU A 80 -0.69 16.67 -2.22
CA GLU A 80 -0.86 17.66 -3.30
C GLU A 80 -2.31 18.13 -3.38
N SER A 81 -3.26 17.19 -3.32
CA SER A 81 -4.69 17.51 -3.32
C SER A 81 -5.53 16.36 -2.76
N ILE A 82 -6.74 16.71 -2.30
CA ILE A 82 -7.74 15.76 -1.83
C ILE A 82 -9.12 16.18 -2.32
N ALA A 83 -9.89 15.22 -2.81
CA ALA A 83 -11.28 15.36 -3.20
C ALA A 83 -12.11 14.25 -2.55
N GLU A 84 -13.41 14.21 -2.85
CA GLU A 84 -14.38 13.32 -2.20
C GLU A 84 -14.00 11.83 -2.31
N THR A 85 -13.46 11.41 -3.45
CA THR A 85 -13.12 10.01 -3.74
C THR A 85 -11.65 9.79 -4.07
N THR A 86 -10.82 10.84 -4.06
CA THR A 86 -9.45 10.76 -4.55
C THR A 86 -8.48 11.59 -3.72
N ALA A 87 -7.24 11.13 -3.61
CA ALA A 87 -6.14 11.90 -3.04
C ALA A 87 -4.93 11.79 -3.95
N ILE A 88 -4.21 12.90 -4.11
CA ILE A 88 -2.96 12.94 -4.85
C ILE A 88 -1.84 13.24 -3.86
N LEU A 89 -0.89 12.32 -3.78
CA LEU A 89 0.27 12.40 -2.91
C LEU A 89 1.54 12.58 -3.74
N LEU A 90 2.49 13.32 -3.21
CA LEU A 90 3.86 13.39 -3.70
C LEU A 90 4.74 12.62 -2.73
N LEU A 91 5.70 11.87 -3.24
CA LEU A 91 6.71 11.22 -2.41
C LEU A 91 8.06 11.17 -3.12
N ASP A 92 9.12 11.13 -2.34
CA ASP A 92 10.44 10.76 -2.83
C ASP A 92 10.66 9.25 -2.60
N ALA A 93 10.73 8.48 -3.68
CA ALA A 93 10.95 7.03 -3.61
C ALA A 93 12.34 6.69 -3.09
N THR A 94 13.30 7.60 -3.23
CA THR A 94 14.65 7.50 -2.65
C THR A 94 14.58 7.61 -1.13
N ASP A 95 13.79 8.53 -0.57
CA ASP A 95 13.52 8.59 0.88
C ASP A 95 12.81 7.33 1.40
N LEU A 96 11.81 6.82 0.66
CA LEU A 96 11.12 5.59 1.04
C LEU A 96 12.10 4.40 1.14
N ARG A 97 13.06 4.30 0.21
CA ARG A 97 14.08 3.25 0.21
C ARG A 97 15.03 3.41 1.40
N ARG A 98 15.50 4.63 1.66
CA ARG A 98 16.34 4.97 2.83
C ARG A 98 15.64 4.63 4.15
N GLY A 99 14.36 4.98 4.28
CA GLY A 99 13.54 4.66 5.45
C GLY A 99 13.40 3.16 5.68
N LYS A 100 13.23 2.36 4.62
CA LYS A 100 13.18 0.89 4.72
C LYS A 100 14.51 0.29 5.15
N GLU A 101 15.64 0.78 4.64
CA GLU A 101 16.96 0.33 5.06
C GLU A 101 17.21 0.62 6.54
N ALA A 102 16.91 1.85 6.97
CA ALA A 102 17.03 2.24 8.38
C ALA A 102 16.13 1.38 9.30
N ALA A 103 14.87 1.14 8.90
CA ALA A 103 13.93 0.30 9.65
C ALA A 103 14.37 -1.18 9.71
N ALA A 104 15.10 -1.66 8.71
CA ALA A 104 15.72 -2.99 8.70
C ALA A 104 17.03 -3.07 9.53
N GLY A 105 17.45 -1.97 10.15
CA GLY A 105 18.71 -1.89 10.89
C GLY A 105 19.95 -1.88 9.99
N LEU A 106 19.78 -1.59 8.70
CA LEU A 106 20.86 -1.43 7.75
C LEU A 106 21.32 0.03 7.75
N THR A 107 22.64 0.25 7.68
CA THR A 107 23.18 1.56 7.38
C THR A 107 22.77 1.91 5.95
N PRO A 108 22.07 3.05 5.71
CA PRO A 108 21.67 3.42 4.37
C PRO A 108 22.87 3.51 3.44
N ASP A 109 22.74 2.99 2.22
CA ASP A 109 23.84 3.02 1.26
C ASP A 109 24.27 4.48 1.00
N ALA A 110 25.58 4.75 1.08
CA ALA A 110 26.15 6.06 0.81
C ALA A 110 25.85 6.51 -0.63
N GLN A 111 25.71 5.57 -1.57
CA GLN A 111 25.29 5.87 -2.94
C GLN A 111 23.82 6.31 -2.96
N LEU A 112 22.94 5.64 -2.21
CA LEU A 112 21.52 5.99 -2.12
C LEU A 112 21.30 7.36 -1.46
N ALA A 113 22.13 7.74 -0.49
CA ALA A 113 22.11 9.07 0.13
C ALA A 113 22.53 10.19 -0.84
N ALA A 114 23.31 9.86 -1.87
CA ALA A 114 23.78 10.80 -2.90
C ALA A 114 22.90 10.80 -4.17
N MET A 115 21.89 9.92 -4.25
CA MET A 115 20.97 9.89 -5.38
C MET A 115 20.05 11.12 -5.38
N PRO A 116 19.74 11.69 -6.55
CA PRO A 116 18.71 12.72 -6.65
C PRO A 116 17.35 12.15 -6.19
N PRO A 117 16.43 13.02 -5.70
CA PRO A 117 15.08 12.59 -5.35
C PRO A 117 14.38 11.93 -6.53
N ASP A 118 13.78 10.77 -6.30
CA ASP A 118 12.97 10.06 -7.29
C ASP A 118 11.51 10.39 -7.01
N LYS A 119 11.07 11.55 -7.51
CA LYS A 119 9.76 12.11 -7.19
C LYS A 119 8.67 11.35 -7.93
N LEU A 120 7.75 10.78 -7.15
CA LEU A 120 6.57 10.11 -7.66
C LEU A 120 5.31 10.87 -7.24
N ARG A 121 4.34 10.89 -8.14
CA ARG A 121 2.96 11.26 -7.84
C ARG A 121 2.13 9.99 -7.67
N ILE A 122 1.48 9.82 -6.53
CA ILE A 122 0.51 8.74 -6.29
C ILE A 122 -0.90 9.31 -6.37
N LEU A 123 -1.73 8.70 -7.20
CA LEU A 123 -3.17 8.90 -7.21
C LEU A 123 -3.84 7.73 -6.48
N LEU A 124 -4.51 8.05 -5.39
CA LEU A 124 -5.41 7.15 -4.68
C LEU A 124 -6.85 7.42 -5.11
N GLU A 125 -7.57 6.37 -5.46
CA GLU A 125 -8.99 6.44 -5.79
C GLU A 125 -9.75 5.42 -4.94
N VAL A 126 -10.76 5.88 -4.23
CA VAL A 126 -11.56 5.05 -3.34
C VAL A 126 -13.01 5.03 -3.82
N ARG A 127 -13.56 3.83 -4.00
CA ARG A 127 -14.98 3.63 -4.30
C ARG A 127 -15.59 2.58 -3.39
N ARG A 128 -16.89 2.68 -3.18
CA ARG A 128 -17.64 1.65 -2.47
C ARG A 128 -18.03 0.52 -3.42
N ASN A 129 -17.83 -0.72 -2.99
CA ASN A 129 -18.28 -1.93 -3.69
C ASN A 129 -19.02 -2.84 -2.70
N GLY A 130 -20.29 -2.54 -2.46
CA GLY A 130 -21.08 -3.23 -1.43
C GLY A 130 -20.53 -2.98 -0.02
N PRO A 131 -20.17 -4.05 0.74
CA PRO A 131 -19.63 -3.92 2.10
C PRO A 131 -18.13 -3.59 2.13
N VAL A 132 -17.42 -3.67 1.00
CA VAL A 132 -15.99 -3.38 0.90
C VAL A 132 -15.75 -2.06 0.15
N PHE A 133 -14.57 -1.50 0.35
CA PHE A 133 -14.05 -0.37 -0.40
C PHE A 133 -12.98 -0.85 -1.36
N VAL A 134 -13.03 -0.36 -2.59
CA VAL A 134 -12.01 -0.63 -3.60
C VAL A 134 -11.10 0.58 -3.64
N VAL A 135 -9.81 0.35 -3.41
CA VAL A 135 -8.77 1.38 -3.49
C VAL A 135 -7.91 1.06 -4.71
N ARG A 136 -7.91 1.95 -5.70
CA ARG A 136 -6.93 1.91 -6.79
C ARG A 136 -5.81 2.88 -6.47
N THR A 137 -4.59 2.38 -6.66
CA THR A 137 -3.38 3.17 -6.54
C THR A 137 -2.72 3.22 -7.90
N ARG A 138 -2.46 4.43 -8.40
CA ARG A 138 -1.66 4.66 -9.61
C ARG A 138 -0.45 5.50 -9.28
N GLU A 139 0.72 5.06 -9.73
CA GLU A 139 2.01 5.74 -9.50
C GLU A 139 2.50 6.34 -10.83
N PHE A 140 2.86 7.62 -10.82
CA PHE A 140 3.35 8.37 -11.97
C PHE A 140 4.69 9.02 -11.66
N ASP A 141 5.56 9.10 -12.67
CA ASP A 141 6.78 9.89 -12.56
C ASP A 141 6.48 11.37 -12.59
N ILE A 142 7.27 12.12 -11.83
CA ILE A 142 7.37 13.55 -11.98
C ILE A 142 8.71 13.79 -12.65
N ALA A 143 8.67 14.20 -13.92
CA ALA A 143 9.88 14.62 -14.61
C ALA A 143 10.56 15.71 -13.79
N ASP A 144 11.86 15.54 -13.54
CA ASP A 144 12.68 16.62 -13.01
C ASP A 144 12.55 17.79 -13.98
N GLU A 145 12.00 18.91 -13.52
CA GLU A 145 12.10 20.16 -14.29
C GLU A 145 13.60 20.39 -14.51
N GLN A 146 14.05 20.22 -15.76
CA GLN A 146 15.37 20.68 -16.17
C GLN A 146 15.49 22.13 -15.69
N PRO A 147 16.57 22.51 -14.98
CA PRO A 147 16.77 23.92 -14.66
C PRO A 147 16.72 24.67 -15.99
N ALA A 148 15.84 25.67 -16.06
CA ALA A 148 15.74 26.54 -17.22
C ALA A 148 17.16 26.96 -17.60
N THR A 149 17.62 26.53 -18.77
CA THR A 149 18.90 26.95 -19.31
C THR A 149 18.75 28.44 -19.59
N GLY A 150 19.17 29.26 -18.62
CA GLY A 150 19.21 30.71 -18.73
C GLY A 150 20.08 31.08 -19.93
N GLY A 151 19.49 31.84 -20.85
CA GLY A 151 20.14 32.37 -22.04
C GLY A 151 21.07 33.54 -21.79
#